data_AF-A0A4R2BGZ0-F1
#
_entry.id   AF-A0A4R2BGZ0-F1
#
_cell.length_a   1.000
_cell.length_b   1.000
_cell.length_c   1.000
_cell.angle_alpha   90.00
_cell.angle_beta   90.00
_cell.angle_gamma   90.00
#
_symmetry.space_group_name_H-M   'P 1'
#
loop_
_entity.id
_entity.type
_entity.pdbx_description
1 polymer ?
#
loop_
_entity_poly.entity_id
_entity_poly.type
_entity_poly.pdbx_seq_one_letter_code
_entity_poly.pdbx_strand_id
1 'polypeptide(L)'
;MAKAKKIKDLMKKLPPGYAVGRILINGATADVTQFINDKEGLAYFDVNGQIGAYEAKNINGILFGAAEAAEEEEEAVAEEEE
;
A
#
# COMPACT_ATOMS: atom_id res chain seq x y z
N MET A 1 19.43 2.33 17.17
CA MET A 1 18.22 3.05 16.72
C MET A 1 18.06 2.80 15.23
N ALA A 2 17.09 1.97 14.83
CA ALA A 2 16.86 1.67 13.42
C ALA A 2 16.42 2.95 12.72
N LYS A 3 17.29 3.51 11.88
CA LYS A 3 17.02 4.69 11.05
C LYS A 3 15.83 4.31 10.17
N ALA A 4 14.65 4.84 10.45
CA ALA A 4 13.46 4.57 9.64
C ALA A 4 13.84 4.83 8.18
N LYS A 5 13.98 3.76 7.38
CA LYS A 5 14.14 3.87 5.93
C LYS A 5 12.91 4.63 5.48
N LYS A 6 13.11 5.90 5.10
CA LYS A 6 12.01 6.78 4.70
C LYS A 6 11.23 6.06 3.61
N ILE A 7 9.89 6.08 3.66
CA ILE A 7 9.01 5.45 2.67
C ILE A 7 9.45 5.78 1.23
N LYS A 8 9.99 6.99 1.03
CA LYS A 8 10.55 7.45 -0.25
C LYS A 8 11.68 6.57 -0.81
N ASP A 9 12.51 5.97 0.04
CA ASP A 9 13.56 5.04 -0.38
C ASP A 9 13.00 3.68 -0.80
N LEU A 10 11.87 3.27 -0.20
CA LEU A 10 11.13 2.08 -0.59
C LEU A 10 10.45 2.27 -1.95
N MET A 11 9.81 3.42 -2.16
CA MET A 11 9.15 3.78 -3.44
C MET A 11 10.12 3.79 -4.61
N LYS A 12 11.34 4.32 -4.40
CA LYS A 12 12.39 4.30 -5.43
C LYS A 12 12.92 2.91 -5.78
N LYS A 13 12.73 1.94 -4.89
CA LYS A 13 13.15 0.54 -5.08
C LYS A 13 12.02 -0.34 -5.59
N LEU A 14 10.79 0.15 -5.56
CA LEU A 14 9.64 -0.57 -6.06
C LEU A 14 9.69 -0.59 -7.59
N PRO A 15 9.62 -1.78 -8.21
CA PRO A 15 9.54 -1.86 -9.65
C PRO A 15 8.19 -1.31 -10.14
N PRO A 16 8.15 -0.69 -11.34
CA PRO A 16 6.90 -0.29 -11.95
C PRO A 16 6.02 -1.53 -12.20
N GLY A 17 4.71 -1.41 -11.97
CA GLY A 17 3.73 -2.49 -12.06
C GLY A 17 3.66 -3.38 -10.81
N TYR A 18 4.38 -3.05 -9.72
CA TYR A 18 4.29 -3.82 -8.49
C TYR A 18 2.89 -3.70 -7.87
N ALA A 19 2.30 -4.83 -7.49
CA ALA A 19 0.97 -4.86 -6.87
C ALA A 19 0.99 -4.16 -5.50
N VAL A 20 0.08 -3.21 -5.32
CA VAL A 20 -0.10 -2.46 -4.07
C VAL A 20 -1.58 -2.46 -3.78
N GLY A 21 -2.00 -2.73 -2.54
CA GLY A 21 -3.42 -2.74 -2.18
C GLY A 21 -3.90 -1.40 -1.65
N ARG A 22 -3.12 -0.76 -0.76
CA ARG A 22 -3.49 0.53 -0.16
C ARG A 22 -2.28 1.41 0.09
N ILE A 23 -2.49 2.71 0.04
CA ILE A 23 -1.52 3.72 0.48
C ILE A 23 -2.11 4.58 1.58
N LEU A 24 -1.27 4.99 2.52
CA LEU A 24 -1.65 5.87 3.62
C LEU A 24 -1.10 7.28 3.33
N ILE A 25 -1.98 8.25 3.17
CA ILE A 25 -1.68 9.64 2.79
C ILE A 25 -2.23 10.58 3.86
N ASN A 26 -1.36 11.30 4.57
CA ASN A 26 -1.73 12.22 5.67
C ASN A 26 -2.71 11.59 6.69
N GLY A 27 -2.58 10.29 6.95
CA GLY A 27 -3.46 9.53 7.85
C GLY A 27 -4.76 8.99 7.22
N ALA A 28 -5.06 9.31 5.95
CA ALA A 28 -6.15 8.71 5.20
C ALA A 28 -5.67 7.53 4.34
N THR A 29 -6.49 6.48 4.20
CA THR A 29 -6.20 5.35 3.31
C THR A 29 -6.79 5.60 1.92
N ALA A 30 -6.04 5.27 0.88
CA ALA A 30 -6.52 5.21 -0.49
C ALA A 30 -6.25 3.82 -1.07
N ASP A 31 -7.29 3.20 -1.63
CA ASP A 31 -7.20 1.95 -2.37
C ASP A 31 -6.53 2.18 -3.71
N VAL A 32 -5.48 1.39 -3.96
CA VAL A 32 -4.71 1.37 -5.20
C VAL A 32 -4.56 -0.08 -5.64
N THR A 33 -4.15 -0.32 -6.87
CA THR A 33 -3.99 -1.69 -7.41
C THR A 33 -2.53 -1.99 -7.73
N GLN A 34 -1.79 -0.98 -8.22
CA GLN A 34 -0.41 -1.15 -8.66
C GLN A 34 0.34 0.17 -8.58
N PHE A 35 1.63 0.09 -8.27
CA PHE A 35 2.55 1.22 -8.34
C PHE A 35 3.00 1.41 -9.78
N ILE A 36 2.86 2.62 -10.32
CA ILE A 36 3.28 2.93 -11.69
C ILE A 36 4.69 3.51 -11.70
N ASN A 37 4.91 4.63 -11.00
CA ASN A 37 6.22 5.29 -10.95
C ASN A 37 6.29 6.38 -9.87
N ASP A 38 7.49 6.82 -9.50
CA ASP A 38 7.72 8.08 -8.79
C ASP A 38 8.53 9.06 -9.64
N LYS A 39 8.01 10.28 -9.84
CA LYS A 39 8.70 11.32 -10.61
C LYS A 39 8.39 12.69 -10.05
N GLU A 40 9.41 13.55 -9.95
CA GLU A 40 9.28 14.95 -9.53
C GLU A 40 8.60 15.15 -8.16
N GLY A 41 8.68 14.16 -7.28
CA GLY A 41 8.05 14.21 -5.96
C GLY A 41 6.57 13.79 -5.94
N LEU A 42 6.02 13.37 -7.08
CA LEU A 42 4.73 12.71 -7.21
C LEU A 42 4.94 11.20 -7.36
N ALA A 43 4.03 10.45 -6.76
CA ALA A 43 3.92 9.02 -6.91
C ALA A 43 2.63 8.69 -7.64
N TYR A 44 2.76 7.87 -8.67
CA TYR A 44 1.68 7.46 -9.55
C TYR A 44 1.31 6.02 -9.22
N PHE A 45 0.03 5.82 -8.97
CA PHE A 45 -0.55 4.50 -8.73
C PHE A 45 -1.73 4.32 -9.67
N ASP A 46 -2.02 3.09 -10.03
CA ASP A 46 -3.29 2.76 -10.65
C ASP A 46 -4.36 2.64 -9.57
N VAL A 47 -5.51 3.21 -9.86
CA VAL A 47 -6.70 3.25 -9.03
C VAL A 47 -7.83 2.74 -9.90
N ASN A 48 -8.05 1.42 -9.88
CA ASN A 48 -9.10 0.77 -10.70
C ASN A 48 -9.05 1.16 -12.19
N GLY A 49 -7.87 1.16 -12.80
CA GLY A 49 -7.68 1.51 -14.22
C GLY A 49 -7.56 3.01 -14.52
N GLN A 50 -7.48 3.86 -13.49
CA GLN A 50 -7.17 5.28 -13.62
C GLN A 50 -5.85 5.61 -12.94
N ILE A 51 -5.09 6.58 -13.48
CA ILE A 51 -3.84 7.01 -12.86
C ILE A 51 -4.13 8.02 -11.74
N GLY A 52 -3.93 7.59 -10.49
CA GLY A 52 -3.92 8.46 -9.32
C GLY A 52 -2.53 9.04 -9.07
N ALA A 53 -2.44 10.36 -8.96
CA ALA A 53 -1.20 11.07 -8.65
C ALA A 53 -1.24 11.61 -7.21
N TYR A 54 -0.25 11.23 -6.40
CA TYR A 54 -0.18 11.58 -4.99
C TYR A 54 1.18 12.20 -4.63
N GLU A 55 1.19 13.18 -3.74
CA GLU A 55 2.45 13.77 -3.28
C GLU A 55 3.24 12.77 -2.42
N ALA A 56 4.43 12.38 -2.88
CA ALA A 56 5.26 11.38 -2.20
C ALA A 56 5.70 11.81 -0.78
N LYS A 57 5.66 13.11 -0.48
CA LYS A 57 5.94 13.65 0.87
C LYS A 57 4.81 13.39 1.86
N ASN A 58 3.58 13.20 1.37
CA ASN A 58 2.39 13.00 2.19
C ASN A 58 2.10 11.50 2.38
N ILE A 59 2.79 10.62 1.64
CA ILE A 59 2.66 9.18 1.80
C ILE A 59 3.39 8.77 3.08
N ASN A 60 2.63 8.29 4.05
CA ASN A 60 3.12 7.83 5.34
C ASN A 60 3.40 6.32 5.33
N GLY A 61 2.71 5.56 4.48
CA GLY A 61 2.81 4.11 4.42
C GLY A 61 2.26 3.53 3.13
N ILE A 62 2.68 2.31 2.83
CA ILE A 62 2.22 1.52 1.69
C ILE A 62 1.91 0.12 2.22
N LEU A 63 0.70 -0.36 2.00
CA LEU A 63 0.32 -1.74 2.28
C LEU A 63 0.44 -2.56 1.00
N PHE A 64 1.34 -3.54 1.06
CA PHE A 64 1.53 -4.53 0.01
C PHE A 64 0.62 -5.72 0.28
N GLY A 65 -0.08 -6.16 -0.75
CA GLY A 65 -1.03 -7.24 -0.67
C GLY A 65 -2.00 -7.10 -1.84
N ALA A 66 -2.38 -8.22 -2.46
CA ALA A 66 -3.60 -8.22 -3.25
C ALA A 66 -4.71 -7.71 -2.35
N ALA A 67 -5.67 -6.94 -2.89
CA ALA A 67 -6.85 -6.52 -2.15
C ALA A 67 -7.66 -7.70 -1.54
N GLU A 68 -7.24 -8.95 -1.76
CA GLU A 68 -7.76 -10.19 -1.19
C GLU A 68 -7.17 -10.57 0.18
N ALA A 69 -6.10 -9.93 0.67
CA ALA A 69 -5.49 -10.29 1.98
C ALA A 69 -6.13 -9.56 3.19
N ALA A 70 -7.45 -9.31 3.13
CA ALA A 70 -8.24 -8.78 4.24
C ALA A 70 -9.42 -9.71 4.61
N GLU A 71 -9.31 -10.99 4.28
CA GLU A 71 -10.17 -12.07 4.77
C GLU A 71 -9.29 -13.17 5.39
N GLU A 72 -8.64 -12.89 6.53
CA GLU A 72 -8.17 -13.96 7.43
C GLU A 72 -7.82 -13.33 8.77
N GLU A 73 -8.85 -13.04 9.58
CA GLU A 73 -8.77 -12.94 11.05
C GLU A 73 -10.21 -12.74 11.59
N GLU A 74 -11.12 -13.69 11.33
CA GLU A 74 -12.32 -13.88 12.16
C GLU A 74 -12.36 -15.36 12.58
N GLU A 75 -11.59 -15.62 13.64
CA GLU A 75 -11.87 -16.56 14.73
C GLU A 75 -12.68 -17.81 14.35
N ALA A 76 -11.97 -18.84 13.87
CA ALA A 76 -12.41 -20.21 14.05
C ALA A 76 -12.41 -20.52 15.55
N VAL A 77 -13.56 -20.29 16.22
CA VAL A 77 -13.81 -20.88 17.53
C VAL A 77 -14.06 -22.36 17.29
N ALA A 78 -13.05 -23.16 17.61
CA ALA A 78 -13.10 -24.61 17.64
C ALA A 78 -14.16 -25.11 18.63
N GLU A 79 -14.80 -26.24 18.27
CA GLU A 79 -14.88 -27.50 19.07
C GLU A 79 -14.75 -27.33 20.60
N GLU A 80 -15.64 -27.75 21.50
CA GLU A 80 -16.35 -29.01 21.78
C GLU A 80 -17.46 -28.66 22.83
N GLU A 81 -18.55 -29.37 23.07
CA GLU A 81 -18.64 -30.66 23.76
C GLU A 81 -20.10 -31.16 23.73
N GLU A 82 -20.23 -32.48 23.54
CA GLU A 82 -21.26 -33.43 24.02
C GLU A 82 -22.76 -33.29 23.66
#